data_AF-A0A653CG70-F1
#
_entry.id   AF-A0A653CG70-F1
#
_cell.length_a   1.000
_cell.length_b   1.000
_cell.length_c   1.000
_cell.angle_alpha   90.00
_cell.angle_beta   90.00
_cell.angle_gamma   90.00
#
_symmetry.space_group_name_H-M   'P 1'
#
loop_
_entity.id
_entity.type
_entity.pdbx_description
1 polymer ?
#
loop_
_entity_poly.entity_id
_entity_poly.type
_entity_poly.pdbx_seq_one_letter_code
_entity_poly.pdbx_strand_id
1 'polypeptide(L)'
;MQFENIARMNNWSNEEKACVLTSMLRNFAAIILENLCSWDLRDYDKIPSALKLRFGDTHLTQLLHEQLHNRTQQPKEDLSTFAYEVQSLAKRAFVCSPIETQEYVAFVSLSK
;
A
#
# COMPACT_ATOMS: atom_id res chain seq x y z
N MET A 1 6.58 -8.44 -0.45
CA MET A 1 7.80 -9.28 -0.32
C MET A 1 7.52 -10.71 0.17
N GLN A 2 6.68 -10.94 1.19
CA GLN A 2 6.44 -12.29 1.74
C GLN A 2 5.92 -13.32 0.70
N PHE A 3 4.88 -12.98 -0.05
CA PHE A 3 4.30 -13.89 -1.06
C PHE A 3 5.30 -14.33 -2.14
N GLU A 4 6.05 -13.38 -2.72
CA GLU A 4 7.07 -13.69 -3.74
C GLU A 4 8.20 -14.57 -3.23
N ASN A 5 8.60 -14.39 -1.96
CA ASN A 5 9.62 -15.24 -1.35
C ASN A 5 9.14 -16.68 -1.21
N ILE A 6 7.90 -16.88 -0.76
CA ILE A 6 7.28 -18.21 -0.65
C ILE A 6 7.15 -18.84 -2.03
N ALA A 7 6.66 -18.10 -3.02
CA ALA A 7 6.50 -18.60 -4.38
C ALA A 7 7.85 -19.03 -5.00
N ARG A 8 8.90 -18.23 -4.79
CA ARG A 8 10.26 -18.55 -5.23
C ARG A 8 10.81 -19.79 -4.54
N MET A 9 10.64 -19.93 -3.23
CA MET A 9 11.11 -21.10 -2.48
C MET A 9 10.45 -22.40 -2.94
N ASN A 10 9.21 -22.31 -3.41
CA ASN A 10 8.44 -23.45 -3.90
C ASN A 10 8.48 -23.61 -5.42
N ASN A 11 9.26 -22.79 -6.15
CA ASN A 11 9.35 -22.78 -7.61
C ASN A 11 7.99 -22.68 -8.32
N TRP A 12 7.05 -21.90 -7.78
CA TRP A 12 5.74 -21.73 -8.40
C TRP A 12 5.84 -21.05 -9.76
N SER A 13 5.16 -21.63 -10.75
CA SER A 13 4.85 -21.00 -12.03
C SER A 13 3.92 -19.80 -11.87
N ASN A 14 3.82 -18.96 -12.89
CA ASN A 14 2.90 -17.81 -12.86
C ASN A 14 1.43 -18.24 -12.70
N GLU A 15 1.02 -19.36 -13.29
CA GLU A 15 -0.35 -19.87 -13.15
C GLU A 15 -0.61 -20.35 -11.71
N GLU A 16 0.37 -21.02 -11.08
CA GLU A 16 0.26 -21.41 -9.66
C GLU A 16 0.22 -20.18 -8.73
N LYS A 17 1.07 -19.17 -8.98
CA LYS A 17 1.02 -17.91 -8.24
C LYS A 17 -0.36 -17.25 -8.37
N ALA A 18 -0.92 -17.20 -9.58
CA ALA A 18 -2.22 -16.61 -9.83
C ALA A 18 -3.35 -17.36 -9.11
N CYS A 19 -3.33 -18.69 -9.18
CA CYS A 19 -4.29 -19.56 -8.50
C CYS A 19 -4.23 -19.40 -6.97
N VAL A 20 -3.02 -19.46 -6.39
CA VAL A 20 -2.85 -19.30 -4.95
C VAL A 20 -3.24 -17.89 -4.51
N LEU A 21 -2.83 -16.85 -5.22
CA LEU A 21 -3.16 -15.46 -4.89
C LEU A 21 -4.67 -15.22 -4.93
N THR A 22 -5.36 -15.67 -5.99
CA THR A 22 -6.83 -15.54 -6.09
C THR A 22 -7.54 -16.29 -4.96
N SER A 23 -7.06 -17.48 -4.59
CA SER A 23 -7.62 -18.26 -3.48
C SER A 23 -7.44 -17.62 -2.09
N MET A 24 -6.49 -16.70 -1.92
CA MET A 24 -6.22 -15.99 -0.67
C MET A 24 -7.03 -14.70 -0.53
N LEU A 25 -7.55 -14.15 -1.62
CA LEU A 25 -8.30 -12.90 -1.61
C LEU A 25 -9.73 -13.12 -1.08
N ARG A 26 -10.22 -12.16 -0.31
CA ARG A 26 -11.52 -12.22 0.38
C ARG A 26 -12.24 -10.88 0.26
N ASN A 27 -13.55 -10.90 0.46
CA ASN A 27 -14.41 -9.71 0.53
C ASN A 27 -14.25 -8.80 -0.71
N PHE A 28 -14.06 -7.49 -0.52
CA PHE A 28 -13.91 -6.52 -1.59
C PHE A 28 -12.80 -6.85 -2.59
N ALA A 29 -11.74 -7.54 -2.16
CA ALA A 29 -10.67 -7.95 -3.06
C ALA A 29 -11.12 -9.07 -4.01
N ALA A 30 -11.97 -10.00 -3.55
CA ALA A 30 -12.54 -11.06 -4.39
C ALA A 30 -13.55 -10.50 -5.41
N ILE A 31 -14.36 -9.52 -5.00
CA ILE A 31 -15.35 -8.86 -5.89
C ILE A 31 -14.66 -8.19 -7.10
N ILE A 32 -13.45 -7.68 -6.93
CA ILE A 32 -12.68 -7.09 -8.04
C ILE A 32 -12.30 -8.15 -9.07
N LEU A 33 -11.99 -9.35 -8.61
CA LEU A 33 -11.62 -10.47 -9.48
C LEU A 33 -12.80 -11.02 -10.27
N GLU A 34 -14.03 -10.86 -9.78
CA GLU A 34 -15.25 -11.21 -10.53
C GLU A 34 -15.42 -10.38 -11.81
N ASN A 35 -14.80 -9.19 -11.88
CA ASN A 35 -14.82 -8.36 -13.08
C ASN A 35 -13.75 -8.75 -14.11
N LEU A 36 -12.87 -9.72 -13.80
CA LEU A 36 -11.84 -10.22 -14.71
C LEU A 36 -12.33 -11.48 -15.42
N CYS A 37 -11.93 -11.66 -16.67
CA CYS A 37 -12.21 -12.90 -17.39
C CYS A 37 -11.31 -14.05 -16.88
N SER A 38 -11.73 -15.30 -17.09
CA SER A 38 -11.00 -16.49 -16.64
C SER A 38 -9.57 -16.60 -17.17
N TRP A 39 -9.28 -15.98 -18.32
CA TRP A 39 -7.94 -15.88 -18.87
C TRP A 39 -7.06 -14.92 -18.04
N ASP A 40 -7.59 -13.76 -17.68
CA ASP A 40 -6.87 -12.76 -16.88
C ASP A 40 -6.62 -13.25 -15.45
N LEU A 41 -7.47 -14.13 -14.92
CA LEU A 41 -7.27 -14.75 -13.61
C LEU A 41 -6.14 -15.81 -13.60
N ARG A 42 -5.66 -16.26 -14.76
CA ARG A 42 -4.48 -17.15 -14.87
C ARG A 42 -3.18 -16.37 -15.05
N ASP A 43 -3.29 -15.11 -15.47
CA ASP A 43 -2.14 -14.22 -15.61
C ASP A 43 -1.85 -13.55 -14.27
N TYR A 44 -0.72 -13.95 -13.66
CA TYR A 44 -0.29 -13.42 -12.38
C TYR A 44 -0.20 -11.89 -12.39
N ASP A 45 0.21 -11.26 -13.49
CA ASP A 45 0.44 -9.81 -13.50
C ASP A 45 -0.86 -9.00 -13.56
N LYS A 46 -1.94 -9.60 -14.06
CA LYS A 46 -3.26 -8.95 -14.16
C LYS A 46 -3.92 -8.80 -12.79
N ILE A 47 -3.74 -9.76 -11.89
CA ILE A 47 -4.37 -9.76 -10.56
C ILE A 47 -3.87 -8.60 -9.69
N PRO A 48 -2.55 -8.41 -9.41
CA PRO A 48 -2.04 -7.25 -8.70
C PRO A 48 -2.33 -5.94 -9.41
N SER A 49 -2.38 -5.92 -10.75
CA SER A 49 -2.70 -4.71 -11.52
C SER A 49 -4.14 -4.27 -11.30
N ALA A 50 -5.11 -5.18 -11.34
CA ALA A 50 -6.51 -4.87 -11.05
C ALA A 50 -6.72 -4.44 -9.59
N LEU A 51 -6.02 -5.09 -8.65
CA LEU A 51 -6.03 -4.69 -7.25
C LEU A 51 -5.41 -3.30 -7.05
N LYS A 52 -4.29 -2.99 -7.71
CA LYS A 52 -3.69 -1.64 -7.68
C LYS A 52 -4.55 -0.59 -8.37
N LEU A 53 -5.31 -0.95 -9.41
CA LEU A 53 -6.21 0.01 -10.03
C LEU A 53 -7.36 0.40 -9.09
N ARG A 54 -7.90 -0.58 -8.36
CA ARG A 54 -9.06 -0.35 -7.49
C ARG A 54 -8.70 0.12 -6.08
N PHE A 55 -7.62 -0.41 -5.52
CA PHE A 55 -7.16 -0.09 -4.16
C PHE A 55 -5.83 0.65 -4.12
N GLY A 56 -5.13 0.72 -5.24
CA GLY A 56 -3.81 1.33 -5.27
C GLY A 56 -3.85 2.85 -5.31
N ASP A 57 -2.67 3.38 -5.55
CA ASP A 57 -2.12 4.46 -4.75
C ASP A 57 -2.85 5.79 -4.86
N THR A 58 -3.62 6.09 -5.90
CA THR A 58 -4.02 7.49 -6.11
C THR A 58 -4.94 8.01 -5.00
N HIS A 59 -5.97 7.25 -4.63
CA HIS A 59 -6.87 7.65 -3.56
C HIS A 59 -6.22 7.50 -2.17
N LEU A 60 -5.39 6.47 -1.99
CA LEU A 60 -4.67 6.23 -0.74
C LEU A 60 -3.58 7.29 -0.50
N THR A 61 -2.81 7.63 -1.53
CA THR A 61 -1.79 8.69 -1.54
C THR A 61 -2.45 10.03 -1.26
N GLN A 62 -3.54 10.37 -1.94
CA GLN A 62 -4.29 11.62 -1.67
C GLN A 62 -4.79 11.68 -0.22
N LEU A 63 -5.40 10.61 0.27
CA LEU A 63 -5.85 10.52 1.66
C LEU A 63 -4.68 10.65 2.65
N LEU A 64 -3.54 10.01 2.38
CA LEU A 64 -2.36 10.09 3.24
C LEU A 64 -1.72 11.48 3.21
N HIS A 65 -1.75 12.16 2.06
CA HIS A 65 -1.32 13.55 1.93
C HIS A 65 -2.21 14.47 2.75
N GLU A 66 -3.53 14.29 2.68
CA GLU A 66 -4.50 15.04 3.48
C GLU A 66 -4.34 14.76 4.98
N GLN A 67 -4.15 13.49 5.38
CA GLN A 67 -3.92 13.11 6.77
C GLN A 67 -2.64 13.73 7.32
N LEU A 68 -1.54 13.70 6.56
CA LEU A 68 -0.29 14.35 6.95
C LEU A 68 -0.45 15.87 7.01
N HIS A 69 -1.15 16.46 6.04
CA HIS A 69 -1.36 17.91 5.98
C HIS A 69 -2.14 18.43 7.20
N ASN A 70 -3.19 17.70 7.59
CA ASN A 70 -4.07 18.03 8.71
C ASN A 70 -3.56 17.53 10.07
N ARG A 71 -2.40 16.85 10.10
CA ARG A 71 -1.86 16.27 11.32
C ARG A 71 -1.36 17.37 12.26
N THR A 72 -1.94 17.44 13.44
CA THR A 72 -1.54 18.33 14.53
C THR A 72 -1.46 17.56 15.84
N GLN A 73 -0.55 17.96 16.74
CA GLN A 73 -0.37 17.29 18.03
C GLN A 73 -1.66 17.41 18.86
N GLN A 74 -2.15 16.27 19.37
CA GLN A 74 -3.36 16.25 20.18
C GLN A 74 -3.05 16.64 21.65
N PRO A 75 -4.00 17.21 22.42
CA PRO A 75 -3.75 17.71 23.78
C PRO A 75 -3.21 16.69 24.79
N LYS A 76 -3.34 15.38 24.52
CA LYS A 76 -2.89 14.28 25.37
C LYS A 76 -1.82 13.41 24.72
N GLU A 77 -1.31 13.83 23.57
CA GLU A 77 -0.34 13.08 22.80
C GLU A 77 1.08 13.52 23.15
N ASP A 78 1.92 12.57 23.54
CA ASP A 78 3.34 12.83 23.77
C ASP A 78 4.05 13.18 22.45
N LEU A 79 5.06 14.04 22.54
CA LEU A 79 5.82 14.52 21.38
C LEU A 79 6.49 13.37 20.61
N SER A 80 6.97 12.33 21.29
CA SER A 80 7.61 11.19 20.62
C SER A 80 6.61 10.38 19.78
N THR A 81 5.41 10.16 20.30
CA THR A 81 4.30 9.52 19.57
C THR A 81 3.88 10.37 18.38
N PHE A 82 3.73 11.67 18.58
CA PHE A 82 3.42 12.60 17.48
C PHE A 82 4.48 12.55 16.38
N ALA A 83 5.76 12.62 16.76
CA ALA A 83 6.87 12.62 15.83
C ALA A 83 6.97 11.33 15.01
N TYR A 84 6.78 10.19 15.69
CA TYR A 84 6.73 8.89 15.05
C TYR A 84 5.60 8.79 14.03
N GLU A 85 4.38 9.22 14.40
CA GLU A 85 3.22 9.17 13.51
C GLU A 85 3.37 10.08 12.30
N VAL A 86 3.89 11.30 12.47
CA VAL A 86 4.19 12.21 11.35
C VAL A 86 5.22 11.60 10.40
N GLN A 87 6.29 11.01 10.93
CA GLN A 87 7.31 10.38 10.09
C GLN A 87 6.77 9.14 9.35
N SER A 88 5.94 8.34 10.02
CA SER A 88 5.25 7.18 9.44
C SER A 88 4.31 7.61 8.31
N LEU A 89 3.50 8.66 8.54
CA LEU A 89 2.61 9.24 7.54
C LEU A 89 3.39 9.79 6.35
N ALA A 90 4.49 10.51 6.56
CA ALA A 90 5.35 11.01 5.48
C ALA A 90 5.91 9.89 4.59
N LYS A 91 6.42 8.81 5.19
CA LYS A 91 6.93 7.64 4.46
C LYS A 91 5.84 6.97 3.61
N ARG A 92 4.62 6.88 4.13
CA ARG A 92 3.48 6.26 3.44
C ARG A 92 2.92 7.17 2.34
N ALA A 93 2.81 8.47 2.62
CA ALA A 93 2.32 9.49 1.69
C ALA A 93 3.26 9.67 0.49
N PHE A 94 4.57 9.56 0.70
CA PHE A 94 5.60 9.81 -0.32
C PHE A 94 6.42 8.56 -0.63
N VAL A 95 5.77 7.38 -0.66
CA VAL A 95 6.42 6.07 -0.81
C VAL A 95 7.30 5.94 -2.07
N CYS A 96 6.97 6.66 -3.14
CA CYS A 96 7.74 6.69 -4.39
C CYS A 96 8.74 7.86 -4.49
N SER A 97 8.83 8.72 -3.48
CA SER A 97 9.76 9.85 -3.46
C SER A 97 11.08 9.47 -2.77
N PRO A 98 12.20 10.16 -3.07
CA PRO A 98 13.45 9.98 -2.35
C PRO A 98 13.30 10.18 -0.83
N ILE A 99 14.15 9.51 -0.05
CA ILE A 99 14.09 9.55 1.42
C ILE A 99 14.22 10.98 1.94
N GLU A 100 15.05 11.79 1.29
CA GLU A 100 15.26 13.20 1.63
C GLU A 100 13.96 14.01 1.52
N THR A 101 13.11 13.66 0.54
CA THR A 101 11.79 14.29 0.38
C THR A 101 10.87 13.87 1.52
N GLN A 102 10.89 12.60 1.91
CA GLN A 102 10.08 12.06 3.01
C GLN A 102 10.48 12.68 4.36
N GLU A 103 11.77 12.89 4.60
CA GLU A 103 12.29 13.52 5.81
C GLU A 103 11.97 15.01 5.86
N TYR A 104 12.13 15.72 4.74
CA TYR A 104 11.78 17.13 4.65
C TYR A 104 10.31 17.39 4.97
N VAL A 105 9.38 16.63 4.35
CA VAL A 105 7.94 16.82 4.61
C VAL A 105 7.56 16.43 6.04
N ALA A 106 8.21 15.42 6.63
CA ALA A 106 8.02 15.09 8.04
C ALA A 106 8.46 16.25 8.94
N PHE A 107 9.65 16.81 8.71
CA PHE A 107 10.19 17.93 9.48
C PHE A 107 9.28 19.17 9.43
N VAL A 108 8.82 19.55 8.23
CA VAL A 108 7.90 20.68 8.07
C VAL A 108 6.57 20.43 8.77
N SER A 109 6.07 19.19 8.76
CA SER A 109 4.80 18.84 9.41
C SER A 109 4.88 18.79 10.93
N LEU A 110 6.07 18.58 11.51
CA LEU A 110 6.30 18.67 12.96
C LEU A 110 6.32 20.10 13.49
N SER A 111 6.51 21.08 12.59
CA SER A 111 6.64 22.49 12.96
C SER A 111 5.30 23.24 12.90
N LYS A 112 4.19 22.54 12.66
CA LYS A 112 2.81 23.07 12.64
C LYS A 112 2.17 22.98 14.02
#